data_AF-A0A1F5UQK0-F1
#
_entry.id   AF-A0A1F5UQK0-F1
#
_cell.length_a   1.000
_cell.length_b   1.000
_cell.length_c   1.000
_cell.angle_alpha   90.00
_cell.angle_beta   90.00
_cell.angle_gamma   90.00
#
_symmetry.space_group_name_H-M   'P 1'
#
loop_
_entity.id
_entity.type
_entity.pdbx_description
1 polymer ?
#
loop_
_entity_poly.entity_id
_entity_poly.type
_entity_poly.pdbx_seq_one_letter_code
_entity_poly.pdbx_strand_id
1 'polypeptide(L)' 'MTKRKQVRISLILTRKEKDFLKSFKNKCKNTGGDSLSYGEILRAMVRVLKKLKVKPDKLKNELDLIKRICIKAKIPYK' A
#
# COMPACT_ATOMS: atom_id res chain seq x y z
N MET A 1 27.12 12.08 6.09
CA MET A 1 25.78 11.50 5.85
C MET A 1 24.73 12.60 5.95
N THR A 2 24.10 13.00 4.84
CA THR A 2 22.99 13.96 4.85
C THR A 2 21.82 13.36 5.63
N LYS A 3 21.50 13.91 6.81
CA LYS A 3 20.30 13.56 7.58
C LYS A 3 19.07 13.87 6.72
N ARG A 4 18.49 12.83 6.10
CA ARG A 4 17.22 12.99 5.38
C ARG A 4 16.16 13.41 6.38
N LYS A 5 15.62 14.62 6.23
CA LYS A 5 14.57 15.16 7.09
C LYS A 5 13.34 14.26 7.00
N GLN A 6 12.96 13.64 8.12
CA GLN A 6 11.78 12.78 8.16
C GLN A 6 10.53 13.66 8.20
N VAL A 7 9.79 13.71 7.10
CA VAL A 7 8.53 14.46 7.02
C VAL A 7 7.40 13.59 7.56
N ARG A 8 6.64 14.12 8.52
CA ARG A 8 5.42 13.50 9.04
C ARG A 8 4.22 14.11 8.32
N ILE A 9 3.30 13.27 7.87
CA ILE A 9 2.08 13.67 7.19
C ILE A 9 0.90 13.13 7.98
N SER A 10 -0.11 13.96 8.22
CA SER A 10 -1.38 13.56 8.80
C SER A 10 -2.38 13.29 7.68
N LEU A 11 -3.08 12.16 7.76
CA LEU A 11 -4.09 11.75 6.79
C LEU A 11 -5.40 11.43 7.51
N ILE A 12 -6.50 11.89 6.92
CA ILE A 12 -7.85 11.51 7.35
C ILE A 12 -8.23 10.27 6.54
N LEU A 13 -8.39 9.15 7.24
CA LEU A 13 -8.82 7.89 6.65
C LEU A 13 -10.28 7.63 6.99
N THR A 14 -11.02 7.10 6.02
CA THR A 14 -12.38 6.58 6.20
C THR A 14 -12.36 5.37 7.13
N ARG A 15 -13.54 5.00 7.66
CA ARG A 15 -13.69 3.82 8.53
C ARG A 15 -13.24 2.54 7.82
N LYS A 16 -13.64 2.35 6.56
CA LYS A 16 -13.28 1.18 5.74
C LYS A 16 -11.76 1.04 5.57
N GLU A 17 -11.06 2.15 5.31
CA GLU A 17 -9.60 2.13 5.16
C GLU A 17 -8.88 1.82 6.48
N LYS A 18 -9.38 2.35 7.61
CA LYS A 18 -8.86 2.02 8.93
C LYS A 18 -9.05 0.54 9.27
N ASP A 19 -10.23 0.00 8.98
CA ASP A 19 -10.55 -1.41 9.22
C ASP A 19 -9.68 -2.33 8.35
N PHE A 20 -9.43 -1.93 7.09
CA PHE A 20 -8.48 -2.63 6.21
C PHE A 20 -7.04 -2.62 6.77
N LEU A 21 -6.53 -1.46 7.21
CA LEU A 21 -5.19 -1.39 7.78
C LEU A 21 -5.06 -2.23 9.06
N LYS A 22 -6.12 -2.25 9.89
CA LYS A 22 -6.17 -3.06 11.11
C LYS A 22 -6.17 -4.56 10.79
N SER A 23 -7.03 -5.01 9.87
CA SER A 23 -7.10 -6.42 9.48
C SER A 23 -5.81 -6.89 8.80
N PHE A 24 -5.22 -6.07 7.94
CA PHE A 24 -3.95 -6.36 7.28
C PHE A 24 -2.80 -6.46 8.28
N LYS A 25 -2.71 -5.51 9.23
CA LYS A 25 -1.73 -5.56 10.32
C LYS A 25 -1.84 -6.86 11.12
N ASN A 26 -3.05 -7.24 11.51
CA ASN A 26 -3.29 -8.49 12.25
C ASN A 26 -2.86 -9.71 11.43
N LYS A 27 -3.15 -9.72 10.13
CA LYS A 27 -2.71 -10.79 9.23
C LYS A 27 -1.18 -10.90 9.20
N CYS A 28 -0.47 -9.78 9.03
CA CYS A 28 1.00 -9.77 9.03
C CYS A 28 1.59 -10.29 10.35
N LYS A 29 1.03 -9.87 11.48
CA LYS A 29 1.44 -10.38 12.81
C LYS A 29 1.27 -11.89 12.90
N ASN A 30 0.15 -12.42 12.43
CA ASN A 30 -0.16 -13.84 12.51
C ASN A 30 0.65 -14.70 11.53
N THR A 31 1.04 -14.16 10.36
CA THR A 31 1.78 -14.93 9.35
C THR A 31 3.30 -14.79 9.44
N GLY A 32 3.79 -13.62 9.88
CA GLY A 32 5.22 -13.28 9.84
C GLY A 32 5.82 -12.89 11.18
N GLY A 33 5.04 -12.85 12.26
CA GLY A 33 5.51 -12.47 13.61
C GLY A 33 5.74 -10.97 13.82
N ASP A 34 5.82 -10.17 12.74
CA ASP A 34 6.14 -8.75 12.82
C ASP A 34 4.92 -7.85 13.07
N SER A 35 5.03 -6.98 14.08
CA SER A 35 4.04 -5.95 14.39
C SER A 35 4.29 -4.70 13.54
N LEU A 36 3.84 -4.72 12.29
CA LEU A 36 3.98 -3.58 11.38
C LEU A 36 3.12 -2.38 11.82
N SER A 37 3.71 -1.19 11.80
CA SER A 37 2.97 0.07 11.95
C SER A 37 2.19 0.39 10.67
N TYR A 38 1.11 1.18 10.80
CA TYR A 38 0.34 1.62 9.62
C TYR A 38 1.21 2.40 8.63
N GLY A 39 2.17 3.19 9.13
CA GLY A 39 3.10 3.92 8.28
C GLY A 39 4.06 3.02 7.50
N GLU A 40 4.43 1.86 8.03
CA GLU A 40 5.24 0.87 7.30
C GLU A 40 4.43 0.17 6.21
N ILE A 41 3.20 -0.22 6.53
CA ILE A 41 2.26 -0.84 5.58
C ILE A 41 2.03 0.11 4.39
N LEU A 42 1.67 1.36 4.66
CA LEU A 42 1.45 2.37 3.61
C LEU A 42 2.71 2.63 2.77
N ARG A 43 3.88 2.72 3.42
CA ARG A 43 5.16 2.89 2.69
C ARG A 43 5.47 1.70 1.80
N ALA A 44 5.19 0.47 2.26
CA ALA A 44 5.37 -0.74 1.45
C ALA A 44 4.45 -0.74 0.22
N MET A 45 3.17 -0.40 0.39
CA MET A 45 2.21 -0.27 -0.72
C MET A 45 2.68 0.76 -1.76
N VAL A 46 3.11 1.95 -1.32
CA VAL A 46 3.64 2.98 -2.22
C VAL A 46 4.92 2.51 -2.94
N ARG A 47 5.81 1.78 -2.26
CA ARG A 47 7.01 1.20 -2.89
C ARG A 47 6.63 0.20 -3.98
N VAL A 48 5.64 -0.64 -3.75
CA VAL A 48 5.15 -1.61 -4.76
C VAL A 48 4.60 -0.87 -5.98
N LEU A 49 3.74 0.14 -5.79
CA LEU A 49 3.22 0.94 -6.91
C LEU A 49 4.34 1.61 -7.72
N LYS A 50 5.34 2.19 -7.04
CA LYS A 50 6.52 2.79 -7.68
C LYS A 50 7.34 1.75 -8.45
N LYS A 51 7.59 0.57 -7.87
CA LYS A 51 8.34 -0.52 -8.51
C LYS A 51 7.63 -1.04 -9.76
N LEU A 52 6.30 -1.16 -9.71
CA LEU A 52 5.46 -1.56 -10.85
C LEU A 52 5.27 -0.44 -11.88
N LYS A 53 5.78 0.77 -11.62
CA LYS A 53 5.57 1.98 -12.43
C LYS A 53 4.08 2.28 -12.66
N VAL A 54 3.23 1.97 -11.68
CA VAL A 54 1.79 2.26 -11.70
C VAL A 54 1.55 3.63 -11.08
N LYS A 55 1.01 4.57 -11.87
CA LYS A 55 0.61 5.91 -11.40
C LYS A 55 -0.90 5.92 -11.13
N PRO A 56 -1.34 6.07 -9.87
CA PRO A 56 -2.76 6.05 -9.53
C PRO A 56 -3.53 7.25 -10.08
N ASP A 57 -2.84 8.39 -10.23
CA ASP A 57 -3.41 9.68 -10.69
C ASP A 57 -4.00 9.65 -12.11
N LYS A 58 -3.63 8.66 -12.93
CA LYS A 58 -4.11 8.50 -14.31
C LYS A 58 -5.18 7.42 -14.46
N LEU A 59 -5.79 6.98 -13.35
CA LEU A 59 -6.77 5.89 -13.34
C LEU A 59 -8.17 6.46 -13.23
N LYS A 60 -9.08 5.92 -14.06
CA LYS A 60 -10.48 6.32 -14.03
C LYS A 60 -11.20 5.64 -12.87
N ASN A 61 -10.94 4.35 -12.67
CA ASN A 61 -11.66 3.50 -11.72
C ASN A 61 -10.70 2.56 -10.95
N GLU A 62 -11.13 2.03 -9.81
CA GLU A 62 -10.39 1.05 -9.01
C GLU A 62 -10.08 -0.25 -9.79
N LEU A 63 -11.00 -0.70 -10.64
CA LEU A 63 -10.83 -1.88 -11.48
C LEU A 63 -9.62 -1.76 -12.43
N ASP A 64 -9.39 -0.57 -12.99
CA ASP A 64 -8.24 -0.31 -13.85
C ASP A 64 -6.93 -0.33 -13.06
N LEU A 65 -6.95 0.11 -11.80
CA LEU A 65 -5.80 0.00 -10.90
C LEU A 65 -5.42 -1.46 -10.69
N ILE A 66 -6.40 -2.30 -10.35
CA ILE A 66 -6.16 -3.72 -10.06
C ILE A 66 -5.65 -4.42 -11.32
N LYS A 67 -6.29 -4.20 -12.48
CA LYS A 67 -5.83 -4.75 -13.76
C LYS A 67 -4.38 -4.38 -14.06
N ARG A 68 -4.01 -3.11 -13.91
CA ARG A 68 -2.63 -2.67 -14.15
C ARG A 68 -1.63 -3.28 -13.18
N ILE A 69 -2.00 -3.38 -11.89
CA ILE A 69 -1.15 -4.04 -10.90
C ILE A 69 -0.93 -5.50 -11.28
N CYS A 70 -1.99 -6.26 -11.57
CA CYS A 70 -1.90 -7.67 -11.93
C CYS A 70 -1.07 -7.89 -13.20
N ILE A 71 -1.31 -7.10 -14.26
CA ILE A 71 -0.52 -7.16 -15.50
C ILE A 71 0.96 -6.88 -15.22
N LYS A 72 1.28 -5.82 -14.47
CA LYS A 72 2.68 -5.46 -14.17
C LYS A 72 3.36 -6.44 -13.23
N ALA A 73 2.61 -7.04 -12.32
CA ALA A 73 3.10 -8.03 -11.36
C ALA A 73 3.11 -9.47 -11.92
N LYS A 74 2.63 -9.68 -13.16
CA LYS A 74 2.45 -11.01 -13.78
C LYS A 74 1.58 -11.95 -12.92
N ILE A 75 0.58 -11.40 -12.25
CA ILE A 75 -0.39 -12.16 -11.46
C ILE A 75 -1.59 -12.48 -12.36
N PRO A 76 -2.08 -13.73 -12.40
CA PRO A 76 -3.30 -14.06 -13.14
C PRO A 76 -4.46 -13.20 -12.62
N TYR A 77 -5.06 -12.42 -13.50
CA TYR A 77 -6.26 -11.64 -13.19
C TYR A 77 -7.47 -12.45 -13.69
N LYS A 78 -8.29 -12.96 -12.77
CA LYS A 78 -9.54 -13.66 -13.07
C LYS A 78 -10.72 -12.73 -12.87
#